data_AF-A0A6B3FQM5-F1
#
_entry.id   AF-A0A6B3FQM5-F1
#
_cell.length_a   1.000
_cell.length_b   1.000
_cell.length_c   1.000
_cell.angle_alpha   90.00
_cell.angle_beta   90.00
_cell.angle_gamma   90.00
#
_symmetry.space_group_name_H-M   'P 1'
#
loop_
_entity.id
_entity.type
_entity.pdbx_description
1 polymer ?
#
loop_
_entity_poly.entity_id
_entity_poly.type
_entity_poly.pdbx_seq_one_letter_code
_entity_poly.pdbx_strand_id
1 'polypeptide(L)'
;GICYAKSIALTALLRAHGIPAGLCYQRLADDDGTNPVVHGLVALRLAGHDRWARVDPRGNKPGIDARFSLEEERLAWTVREHLGEVDYPTVYAAPPPKVLHALRNARYRTELWRTLPAHL
;
A
#
# COMPACT_ATOMS: atom_id res chain seq x y z
N GLY A 1 12.18 -6.16 2.35
CA GLY A 1 10.78 -6.64 2.38
C GLY A 1 9.96 -6.02 1.26
N ILE A 2 8.81 -6.61 0.94
CA ILE A 2 7.82 -6.13 -0.05
C ILE A 2 6.87 -5.07 0.54
N CYS A 3 6.14 -4.33 -0.28
CA CYS A 3 5.21 -3.27 0.16
C CYS A 3 4.21 -3.79 1.20
N TYR A 4 3.56 -4.94 0.96
CA TYR A 4 2.63 -5.58 1.90
C TYR A 4 3.22 -5.75 3.32
N ALA A 5 4.39 -6.38 3.42
CA ALA A 5 5.03 -6.64 4.70
C ALA A 5 5.44 -5.34 5.41
N LYS A 6 5.93 -4.35 4.66
CA LYS A 6 6.29 -3.04 5.20
C LYS A 6 5.07 -2.27 5.70
N SER A 7 3.97 -2.28 4.96
CA SER A 7 2.71 -1.64 5.36
C SER A 7 2.11 -2.31 6.58
N ILE A 8 2.06 -3.65 6.61
CA ILE A 8 1.59 -4.39 7.78
C ILE A 8 2.43 -4.06 9.02
N ALA A 9 3.77 -4.06 8.90
CA ALA A 9 4.66 -3.74 10.01
C ALA A 9 4.48 -2.29 10.51
N LEU A 10 4.39 -1.31 9.61
CA LEU A 10 4.18 0.08 9.99
C LEU A 10 2.80 0.30 10.61
N THR A 11 1.73 -0.27 10.05
CA THR A 11 0.39 -0.21 10.64
C THR A 11 0.39 -0.80 12.06
N ALA A 12 1.05 -1.94 12.28
CA ALA A 12 1.15 -2.55 13.60
C ALA A 12 1.92 -1.66 14.58
N LEU A 13 3.05 -1.09 14.17
CA LEU A 13 3.85 -0.17 14.99
C LEU A 13 3.06 1.09 15.38
N LEU A 14 2.38 1.73 14.43
CA LEU A 14 1.55 2.90 14.68
C LEU A 14 0.44 2.60 15.70
N ARG A 15 -0.25 1.46 15.52
CA ARG A 15 -1.30 1.02 16.47
C ARG A 15 -0.75 0.72 17.85
N ALA A 16 0.45 0.15 17.95
CA ALA A 16 1.10 -0.10 19.25
C ALA A 16 1.40 1.22 19.99
N HIS A 17 1.57 2.33 19.26
CA HIS A 17 1.72 3.67 19.82
C HIS A 17 0.38 4.45 19.93
N GLY A 18 -0.76 3.78 19.81
CA GLY A 18 -2.08 4.40 19.96
C GLY A 18 -2.51 5.26 18.78
N ILE A 19 -1.79 5.22 17.65
CA ILE A 19 -2.16 5.97 16.45
C ILE A 19 -3.14 5.12 15.60
N PRO A 20 -4.36 5.62 15.33
CA PRO A 20 -5.25 4.98 14.37
C PRO A 20 -4.56 4.82 13.02
N ALA A 21 -4.40 3.58 12.58
CA ALA A 21 -3.77 3.24 11.31
C ALA A 21 -4.48 2.06 10.65
N GLY A 22 -4.45 2.02 9.32
CA GLY A 22 -4.97 0.92 8.51
C GLY A 22 -4.18 0.74 7.23
N LEU A 23 -4.52 -0.32 6.51
CA LEU A 23 -3.92 -0.67 5.24
C LEU A 23 -4.77 -0.07 4.12
N CYS A 24 -4.14 0.52 3.13
CA CYS A 24 -4.79 0.96 1.89
C CYS A 24 -3.97 0.48 0.70
N TYR A 25 -4.53 0.58 -0.50
CA TYR A 25 -3.95 -0.08 -1.65
C TYR A 25 -4.18 0.71 -2.93
N GLN A 26 -3.28 0.52 -3.88
CA GLN A 26 -3.44 0.95 -5.27
C GLN A 26 -3.26 -0.26 -6.18
N ARG A 27 -3.95 -0.30 -7.31
CA ARG A 27 -3.59 -1.15 -8.44
C ARG A 27 -2.73 -0.29 -9.38
N LEU A 28 -1.51 -0.73 -9.63
CA LEU A 28 -0.55 -0.09 -10.53
C LEU A 28 -0.24 -1.05 -11.69
N ALA A 29 0.28 -0.53 -12.79
CA ALA A 29 0.67 -1.30 -13.97
C ALA A 29 2.03 -0.83 -14.50
N ASP A 30 2.61 -1.59 -15.43
CA ASP A 30 3.76 -1.14 -16.20
C ASP A 30 3.35 0.00 -17.16
N ASP A 31 4.32 0.67 -17.79
CA ASP A 31 4.07 1.85 -18.62
C ASP A 31 3.25 1.56 -19.89
N ASP A 32 3.14 0.30 -20.29
CA ASP A 32 2.27 -0.18 -21.37
C ASP A 32 0.90 -0.69 -20.89
N GLY A 33 0.61 -0.55 -19.58
CA GLY A 33 -0.63 -1.02 -18.95
C GLY A 33 -0.65 -2.52 -18.61
N THR A 34 0.46 -3.24 -18.82
CA THR A 34 0.55 -4.67 -18.50
C THR A 34 0.98 -4.94 -17.05
N ASN A 35 1.03 -6.22 -16.67
CA ASN A 35 1.50 -6.69 -15.36
C ASN A 35 0.90 -5.96 -14.13
N PRO A 36 -0.43 -5.93 -14.00
CA PRO A 36 -1.07 -5.23 -12.89
C PRO A 36 -0.65 -5.80 -11.55
N VAL A 37 -0.30 -4.91 -10.62
CA VAL A 37 0.10 -5.25 -9.26
C VAL A 37 -0.70 -4.44 -8.26
N VAL A 38 -1.17 -5.11 -7.21
CA VAL A 38 -1.68 -4.41 -6.03
C VAL A 38 -0.49 -3.97 -5.17
N HIS A 39 -0.37 -2.67 -4.93
CA HIS A 39 0.63 -2.04 -4.09
C HIS A 39 0.01 -1.65 -2.74
N GLY A 40 0.70 -1.98 -1.65
CA GLY A 40 0.23 -1.71 -0.29
C GLY A 40 0.78 -0.40 0.26
N LEU A 41 -0.10 0.38 0.88
CA LEU A 41 0.16 1.65 1.56
C LEU A 41 -0.34 1.59 3.00
N VAL A 42 -0.07 2.64 3.78
CA VAL A 42 -0.63 2.82 5.13
C VAL A 42 -1.39 4.14 5.16
N ALA A 43 -2.59 4.11 5.73
CA ALA A 43 -3.34 5.31 6.11
C ALA A 43 -3.27 5.45 7.63
N LEU A 44 -2.95 6.65 8.13
CA LEU A 44 -2.96 6.95 9.56
C LEU A 44 -3.72 8.25 9.85
N ARG A 45 -4.33 8.36 11.03
CA ARG A 45 -5.06 9.56 11.46
C ARG A 45 -4.46 10.05 12.77
N LEU A 46 -3.90 11.26 12.75
CA LEU A 46 -3.36 11.90 13.94
C LEU A 46 -4.44 12.66 14.71
N ALA A 47 -4.22 12.85 16.01
CA ALA A 47 -5.13 13.64 16.85
C ALA A 47 -5.24 15.07 16.33
N GLY A 48 -6.45 15.64 16.35
CA GLY A 48 -6.72 16.97 15.81
C GLY A 48 -6.84 17.05 14.28
N HIS A 49 -6.76 15.92 13.57
CA HIS A 49 -6.99 15.86 12.13
C HIS A 49 -8.19 14.97 11.78
N ASP A 50 -9.07 15.49 10.93
CA ASP A 50 -10.26 14.76 10.48
C ASP A 50 -9.99 13.83 9.29
N ARG A 51 -8.83 13.97 8.65
CA ARG A 51 -8.43 13.19 7.47
C ARG A 51 -7.42 12.11 7.77
N TRP A 52 -7.47 11.04 6.97
CA TRP A 52 -6.40 10.06 6.89
C TRP A 52 -5.25 10.62 6.05
N ALA A 53 -4.04 10.58 6.59
CA ALA A 53 -2.81 10.82 5.83
C ALA A 53 -2.25 9.48 5.38
N ARG A 54 -1.95 9.35 4.08
CA ARG A 54 -1.34 8.13 3.53
C ARG A 54 0.17 8.25 3.45
N VAL A 55 0.84 7.13 3.65
CA VAL A 55 2.29 7.00 3.53
C VAL A 55 2.62 5.73 2.75
N ASP A 56 3.61 5.83 1.87
CA ASP A 56 4.22 4.67 1.22
C ASP A 56 5.45 4.22 2.01
N PRO A 57 5.37 3.12 2.78
CA PRO A 57 6.49 2.64 3.59
C PRO A 57 7.57 1.95 2.76
N ARG A 58 7.41 1.83 1.44
CA ARG A 58 8.43 1.24 0.57
C ARG A 58 9.75 2.02 0.64
N GLY A 59 9.68 3.31 0.88
CA GLY A 59 10.82 4.23 0.96
C GLY A 59 11.33 4.67 -0.41
N ASN A 60 12.19 5.68 -0.40
CA ASN A 60 12.71 6.31 -1.61
C ASN A 60 13.85 5.52 -2.25
N LYS A 61 13.93 5.64 -3.58
CA LYS A 61 15.00 5.16 -4.45
C LYS A 61 15.27 6.27 -5.49
N PRO A 62 16.36 6.22 -6.30
CA PRO A 62 16.54 7.18 -7.37
C PRO A 62 15.28 7.30 -8.24
N GLY A 63 14.79 8.54 -8.42
CA GLY A 63 13.56 8.84 -9.15
C GLY A 63 12.25 8.72 -8.36
N ILE A 64 12.29 8.40 -7.06
CA ILE A 64 11.10 8.35 -6.18
C ILE A 64 11.28 9.29 -4.99
N ASP A 65 10.33 10.21 -4.78
CA ASP A 65 10.29 11.15 -3.64
C ASP A 65 8.97 11.03 -2.85
N ALA A 66 8.70 9.84 -2.32
CA ALA A 66 7.61 9.64 -1.37
C ALA A 66 7.97 10.30 -0.03
N ARG A 67 7.02 11.04 0.54
CA ARG A 67 7.19 11.73 1.82
C ARG A 67 5.92 11.62 2.65
N PHE A 68 6.09 11.42 3.94
CA PHE A 68 4.98 11.66 4.86
C PHE A 68 4.76 13.16 5.01
N SER A 69 3.54 13.62 4.76
CA SER A 69 3.13 15.00 4.95
C SER A 69 1.67 15.04 5.39
N LEU A 70 1.38 15.97 6.29
CA LEU A 70 0.03 16.23 6.77
C LEU A 70 -0.69 17.30 5.96
N GLU A 71 -0.04 17.92 4.98
CA GLU A 71 -0.58 19.00 4.14
C GLU A 71 -0.99 18.46 2.76
N GLU A 72 -0.05 17.80 2.09
CA GLU A 72 -0.17 17.29 0.73
C GLU A 72 0.29 15.84 0.68
N GLU A 73 -0.49 14.98 0.04
CA GLU A 73 -0.12 13.59 -0.15
C GLU A 73 1.07 13.46 -1.12
N ARG A 74 2.11 12.72 -0.71
CA ARG A 74 3.29 12.44 -1.53
C ARG A 74 3.63 10.97 -1.51
N LEU A 75 2.90 10.20 -2.32
CA LEU A 75 3.16 8.78 -2.55
C LEU A 75 4.24 8.58 -3.61
N ALA A 76 4.78 7.36 -3.69
CA ALA A 76 5.76 7.02 -4.72
C ALA A 76 5.17 7.01 -6.14
N TRP A 77 3.86 6.75 -6.26
CA TRP A 77 3.14 6.71 -7.53
C TRP A 77 1.77 7.36 -7.40
N THR A 78 1.44 8.16 -8.40
CA THR A 78 0.08 8.63 -8.67
C THR A 78 -0.56 7.68 -9.67
N VAL A 79 -1.82 7.30 -9.44
CA VAL A 79 -2.53 6.39 -10.33
C VAL A 79 -2.77 7.02 -11.70
N ARG A 80 -2.51 6.24 -12.75
CA ARG A 80 -2.72 6.57 -14.16
C ARG A 80 -3.94 5.81 -14.66
N GLU A 81 -5.12 6.43 -14.52
CA GLU A 81 -6.39 5.79 -14.86
C GLU A 81 -6.45 5.31 -16.33
N HIS A 82 -5.80 6.02 -17.25
CA HIS A 82 -5.72 5.63 -18.66
C HIS A 82 -4.96 4.30 -18.91
N LEU A 83 -4.17 3.83 -17.95
CA LEU A 83 -3.52 2.51 -17.96
C LEU A 83 -4.31 1.46 -17.15
N GLY A 84 -5.51 1.80 -16.69
CA GLY A 84 -6.33 0.92 -15.83
C GLY A 84 -5.82 0.80 -14.39
N GLU A 85 -4.95 1.71 -13.95
CA GLU A 85 -4.57 1.85 -12.55
C GLU A 85 -5.75 2.37 -11.71
N VAL A 86 -5.82 1.97 -10.44
CA VAL A 86 -6.95 2.28 -9.57
C VAL A 86 -6.44 2.62 -8.17
N ASP A 87 -6.94 3.71 -7.61
CA ASP A 87 -6.75 3.99 -6.18
C ASP A 87 -7.90 3.38 -5.38
N TYR A 88 -7.61 2.53 -4.40
CA TYR A 88 -8.64 1.95 -3.53
C TYR A 88 -8.77 2.78 -2.25
N PRO A 89 -9.84 3.59 -2.08
CA PRO A 89 -9.96 4.54 -0.97
C PRO A 89 -10.22 3.86 0.39
N THR A 90 -10.56 2.58 0.39
CA THR A 90 -10.89 1.83 1.61
C THR A 90 -9.68 1.68 2.52
N VAL A 91 -9.86 2.07 3.79
CA VAL A 91 -8.89 1.81 4.87
C VAL A 91 -9.26 0.50 5.56
N TYR A 92 -8.44 -0.52 5.37
CA TYR A 92 -8.66 -1.86 5.89
C TYR A 92 -8.02 -2.04 7.27
N ALA A 93 -8.77 -2.64 8.21
CA ALA A 93 -8.27 -2.98 9.53
C ALA A 93 -7.24 -4.14 9.50
N ALA A 94 -7.37 -5.05 8.54
CA ALA A 94 -6.51 -6.20 8.29
C ALA A 94 -6.32 -6.38 6.77
N PRO A 95 -5.27 -7.08 6.30
CA PRO A 95 -5.08 -7.28 4.86
C PRO A 95 -6.31 -7.96 4.24
N PRO A 96 -6.75 -7.56 3.03
CA PRO A 96 -7.83 -8.24 2.32
C PRO A 96 -7.61 -9.76 2.25
N PRO A 97 -8.65 -10.61 2.38
CA PRO A 97 -8.49 -12.05 2.52
C PRO A 97 -7.62 -12.71 1.44
N LYS A 98 -7.77 -12.28 0.18
CA LYS A 98 -6.95 -12.78 -0.95
C LYS A 98 -5.48 -12.40 -0.85
N VAL A 99 -5.18 -11.18 -0.40
CA VAL A 99 -3.81 -10.73 -0.14
C VAL A 99 -3.22 -11.53 1.02
N LEU A 100 -3.96 -11.66 2.12
CA LEU A 100 -3.53 -12.41 3.30
C LEU A 100 -3.26 -13.88 2.97
N HIS A 101 -4.13 -14.49 2.15
CA HIS A 101 -3.97 -15.86 1.70
C HIS A 101 -2.67 -16.04 0.90
N ALA A 102 -2.41 -15.19 -0.10
CA ALA A 102 -1.17 -15.25 -0.88
C ALA A 102 0.08 -15.10 0.01
N LEU A 103 0.07 -14.11 0.92
CA LEU A 103 1.18 -13.86 1.84
C LEU A 103 1.47 -15.03 2.80
N ARG A 104 0.43 -15.74 3.25
CA ARG A 104 0.59 -16.86 4.19
C ARG A 104 1.03 -18.17 3.54
N ASN A 105 0.65 -18.39 2.28
CA ASN A 105 0.85 -19.68 1.62
C ASN A 105 2.08 -19.72 0.71
N ALA A 106 2.57 -18.57 0.24
CA ALA A 106 3.77 -18.53 -0.59
C ALA A 106 5.03 -18.89 0.23
N ARG A 107 5.80 -19.87 -0.25
CA ARG A 107 7.05 -20.31 0.41
C ARG A 107 8.22 -19.42 0.06
N TYR A 108 8.21 -18.84 -1.13
CA TYR A 108 9.28 -17.99 -1.64
C TYR A 108 8.71 -16.90 -2.57
N ARG A 109 9.55 -15.90 -2.83
CA ARG A 109 9.15 -14.66 -3.50
C ARG A 109 8.52 -14.87 -4.89
N THR A 110 9.05 -15.79 -5.70
CA THR A 110 8.53 -16.03 -7.06
C THR A 110 7.13 -16.65 -7.05
N GLU A 111 6.83 -17.53 -6.10
CA GLU A 111 5.47 -18.06 -5.89
C GLU A 111 4.52 -16.96 -5.42
N LEU A 112 4.98 -16.08 -4.52
CA LEU A 112 4.17 -14.95 -4.07
C LEU A 112 3.75 -14.05 -5.24
N TRP A 113 4.67 -13.70 -6.14
CA TRP A 113 4.33 -12.85 -7.30
C TRP A 113 3.28 -13.46 -8.22
N ARG A 114 3.22 -14.79 -8.33
CA ARG A 114 2.23 -15.50 -9.16
C ARG A 114 0.85 -15.60 -8.50
N THR A 115 0.80 -15.51 -7.17
CA THR A 115 -0.42 -15.75 -6.37
C THR A 115 -1.03 -14.46 -5.82
N LEU A 116 -0.28 -13.35 -5.86
CA LEU A 116 -0.81 -12.05 -5.48
C LEU A 116 -1.97 -11.63 -6.41
N PRO A 117 -3.02 -11.02 -5.85
CA PRO A 117 -4.14 -10.56 -6.65
C PRO A 117 -3.75 -9.37 -7.53
N ALA A 118 -4.27 -9.33 -8.75
CA ALA A 118 -4.10 -8.22 -9.69
C ALA A 118 -5.03 -7.02 -9.39
N HIS A 119 -6.08 -7.22 -8.59
CA HIS A 119 -7.07 -6.20 -8.22
C HIS A 119 -7.63 -6.51 -6.82
N LEU A 120 -8.27 -5.53 -6.16
CA LEU A 120 -8.95 -5.70 -4.88
C LEU A 120 -10.47 -5.78 -5.02
#